data_AF-A0A654U465-F1
#
_entry.id   AF-A0A654U465-F1
#
_cell.length_a   1.000
_cell.length_b   1.000
_cell.length_c   1.000
_cell.angle_alpha   90.00
_cell.angle_beta   90.00
_cell.angle_gamma   90.00
#
_symmetry.space_group_name_H-M   'P 1'
#
loop_
_entity.id
_entity.type
_entity.pdbx_description
1 polymer ?
#
loop_
_entity_poly.entity_id
_entity_poly.type
_entity_poly.pdbx_seq_one_letter_code
_entity_poly.pdbx_strand_id
1 'polypeptide(L)' 'MDSIREVIAFPKTGGGVDPLTDAPAPITAQQRKESGIDAQPKRVQQA' A
#
# COMPACT_ATOMS: atom_id res chain seq x y z
N MET A 1 2.61 0.87 -29.39
CA MET A 1 2.93 0.07 -28.19
C MET A 1 4.09 0.77 -27.52
N ASP A 2 3.80 1.94 -26.97
CA ASP A 2 4.80 2.83 -26.40
C ASP A 2 4.83 2.71 -24.87
N SER A 3 3.84 2.01 -24.30
CA SER A 3 3.76 1.68 -22.90
C SER A 3 3.14 0.30 -22.68
N ILE A 4 3.72 -0.48 -21.76
CA ILE A 4 3.12 -1.75 -21.28
C ILE A 4 1.72 -1.56 -20.70
N ARG A 5 1.37 -0.33 -20.31
CA ARG A 5 0.03 0.01 -19.78
C ARG A 5 -1.06 -0.15 -20.84
N GLU A 6 -0.73 -0.13 -22.12
CA GLU A 6 -1.69 -0.31 -23.24
C GLU A 6 -2.22 -1.76 -23.34
N VAL A 7 -1.55 -2.73 -22.73
CA VAL A 7 -1.90 -4.17 -22.80
C VAL A 7 -2.23 -4.78 -21.44
N ILE A 8 -2.30 -3.95 -20.40
CA ILE A 8 -2.70 -4.37 -19.05
C ILE A 8 -4.13 -3.91 -18.83
N ALA A 9 -5.01 -4.81 -18.39
CA ALA A 9 -6.43 -4.49 -18.18
C ALA A 9 -6.66 -3.37 -17.16
N PHE A 10 -5.85 -3.33 -16.10
CA PHE A 10 -5.93 -2.33 -15.02
C PHE A 10 -4.52 -1.80 -14.67
N PRO A 11 -3.97 -0.88 -15.48
CA PRO A 11 -2.62 -0.39 -15.26
C PRO A 11 -2.60 0.64 -14.12
N LYS A 12 -1.54 0.60 -13.33
CA LYS A 12 -1.22 1.70 -12.40
C LYS A 12 -0.48 2.82 -13.12
N THR A 13 -0.60 4.04 -12.61
CA THR A 13 0.17 5.21 -13.06
C THR A 13 1.65 5.12 -12.65
N GLY A 14 2.47 6.07 -13.11
CA GLY A 14 3.89 6.14 -12.70
C GLY A 14 4.09 6.34 -11.20
N GLY A 15 3.11 6.93 -10.51
CA GLY A 15 3.11 7.11 -9.06
C GLY A 15 2.51 5.94 -8.27
N GLY A 16 2.18 4.82 -8.92
CA GLY A 16 1.59 3.65 -8.26
C GLY A 16 0.09 3.75 -7.95
N VAL A 17 -0.56 4.83 -8.39
CA VAL A 17 -2.02 5.03 -8.22
C VAL A 17 -2.79 4.23 -9.27
N ASP A 18 -3.86 3.57 -8.86
CA ASP A 18 -4.85 3.01 -9.78
C ASP A 18 -5.96 4.06 -10.05
N PRO A 19 -6.07 4.59 -11.28
CA PRO A 19 -7.02 5.65 -11.60
C PRO A 19 -8.49 5.18 -11.64
N LEU A 20 -8.76 3.87 -11.67
CA LEU A 20 -10.13 3.36 -11.68
C LEU A 20 -10.73 3.29 -10.27
N THR A 21 -9.90 2.99 -9.28
CA THR A 21 -10.33 2.70 -7.91
C THR A 21 -9.85 3.74 -6.89
N ASP A 22 -9.08 4.73 -7.34
CA ASP A 22 -8.36 5.69 -6.50
C ASP A 22 -7.45 5.04 -5.44
N ALA A 23 -6.97 3.82 -5.72
CA ALA A 23 -6.04 3.14 -4.81
C ALA A 23 -4.65 3.80 -4.86
N PRO A 24 -3.92 3.90 -3.73
CA PRO A 24 -4.24 3.31 -2.42
C PRO A 24 -5.27 4.11 -1.63
N ALA A 25 -6.14 3.39 -0.92
CA ALA A 25 -7.10 3.96 0.02
C ALA A 25 -6.63 3.79 1.48
N PRO A 26 -7.04 4.67 2.42
CA PRO A 26 -6.76 4.49 3.84
C PRO A 26 -7.46 3.24 4.39
N ILE A 27 -6.80 2.56 5.33
CA ILE A 27 -7.38 1.44 6.09
C ILE A 27 -8.03 1.93 7.39
N THR A 28 -9.02 1.19 7.89
CA THR A 28 -9.71 1.50 9.14
C THR A 28 -8.81 1.32 10.36
N ALA A 29 -9.19 1.93 11.49
CA ALA A 29 -8.48 1.74 12.76
C ALA A 29 -8.51 0.28 13.24
N GLN A 30 -9.60 -0.45 12.97
CA GLN A 30 -9.69 -1.89 13.29
C GLN A 30 -8.67 -2.69 12.47
N GLN A 31 -8.59 -2.46 11.16
CA GLN A 31 -7.62 -3.14 10.29
C GLN A 31 -6.17 -2.80 10.67
N ARG A 32 -5.89 -1.54 11.04
CA ARG A 32 -4.58 -1.15 11.57
C ARG A 32 -4.21 -1.95 12.82
N LYS A 33 -5.14 -2.04 13.77
CA LYS A 33 -4.95 -2.83 15.00
C LYS A 33 -4.73 -4.31 14.71
N GLU A 34 -5.54 -4.91 13.84
CA GLU A 34 -5.42 -6.33 13.44
C GLU A 34 -4.09 -6.62 12.72
N SER A 35 -3.61 -5.70 11.88
CA SER A 35 -2.35 -5.84 11.17
C SER A 35 -1.10 -5.68 12.05
N GLY A 36 -1.24 -5.10 13.25
CA GLY A 36 -0.12 -4.83 14.15
C GLY A 36 0.86 -3.75 13.66
N ILE A 37 0.52 -2.99 12.62
CA ILE A 37 1.42 -2.02 11.98
C ILE A 37 1.89 -0.90 12.92
N ASP A 38 1.07 -0.56 13.92
CA ASP A 38 1.35 0.51 14.88
C ASP A 38 2.07 -0.02 16.15
N ALA A 39 2.54 -1.27 16.14
CA ALA A 39 3.25 -1.86 17.27
C ALA A 39 4.58 -1.15 17.54
N GLN A 40 4.79 -0.76 18.80
CA GLN A 40 6.05 -0.16 19.22
C GLN A 40 7.14 -1.23 19.31
N PRO A 41 8.35 -0.98 18.76
CA PRO A 41 9.44 -1.93 18.85
C PRO A 41 9.82 -2.17 20.30
N LYS A 42 10.12 -3.43 20.64
CA LYS A 42 10.68 -3.75 21.97
C LYS A 42 12.05 -3.10 22.08
N ARG A 43 12.27 -2.36 23.17
CA ARG A 43 13.61 -1.87 23.49
C ARG A 43 14.48 -3.09 23.76
N VAL A 44 15.43 -3.35 22.86
CA VAL A 44 16.43 -4.38 23.10
C VAL A 44 17.35 -3.81 24.18
N GLN A 45 17.29 -4.34 25.40
CA GLN A 45 18.26 -4.00 26.43
C GLN A 45 19.60 -4.53 25.92
N GLN A 46 20.47 -3.65 25.44
CA GLN A 46 21.83 -4.02 25.07
C GLN A 46 22.56 -4.41 26.37
N ALA A 47 23.13 -5.61 26.38
CA ALA A 47 23.91 -6.15 27.50
C ALA A 47 25.26 -5.44 27.62
#